data_AF-G0V4F6-F1
#
_entry.id   AF-G0V4F6-F1
#
_cell.length_a   1.000
_cell.length_b   1.000
_cell.length_c   1.000
_cell.angle_alpha   90.00
_cell.angle_beta   90.00
_cell.angle_gamma   90.00
#
_symmetry.space_group_name_H-M   'P 1'
#
loop_
_entity.id
_entity.type
_entity.pdbx_description
1 polymer ?
#
loop_
_entity_poly.entity_id
_entity_poly.type
_entity_poly.pdbx_seq_one_letter_code
_entity_poly.pdbx_strand_id
1 'polypeptide(L)' 'MPGLAYKVIKKIHRHINVPVIAGGLILDKSDVENALSSGAVGISTSSRDLW' A
#
# COMPACT_ATOMS: atom_id res chain seq x y z
N MET A 1 -4.51 -13.47 -2.98
CA MET A 1 -4.03 -12.70 -4.15
C MET A 1 -3.17 -11.54 -3.65
N PRO A 2 -1.85 -11.71 -3.52
CA PRO A 2 -0.95 -10.57 -3.38
C PRO A 2 -1.00 -9.77 -4.69
N GLY A 3 -1.14 -8.45 -4.61
CA GLY A 3 -1.11 -7.56 -5.76
C GLY A 3 -2.44 -7.00 -6.27
N LEU A 4 -3.55 -7.21 -5.54
CA LEU A 4 -4.77 -6.43 -5.76
C LEU A 4 -4.71 -5.07 -5.04
N ALA A 5 -4.07 -5.02 -3.87
CA ALA A 5 -4.05 -3.85 -2.99
C ALA A 5 -3.46 -2.60 -3.65
N TYR A 6 -2.29 -2.70 -4.29
CA TYR A 6 -1.65 -1.55 -4.94
C TYR A 6 -2.45 -1.02 -6.14
N LYS A 7 -3.15 -1.89 -6.89
CA LYS A 7 -4.01 -1.48 -8.02
C LYS A 7 -5.19 -0.66 -7.52
N VAL A 8 -5.77 -1.05 -6.39
CA VAL A 8 -6.86 -0.33 -5.74
C VAL A 8 -6.38 1.02 -5.23
N ILE A 9 -5.22 1.07 -4.55
CA ILE A 9 -4.60 2.32 -4.07
C ILE A 9 -4.40 3.29 -5.24
N LYS A 10 -3.82 2.84 -6.35
CA LYS A 10 -3.60 3.69 -7.54
C LYS A 10 -4.89 4.23 -8.14
N LYS A 11 -5.96 3.43 -8.15
CA LYS A 11 -7.28 3.85 -8.63
C LYS A 11 -7.88 4.89 -7.70
N ILE A 12 -7.83 4.65 -6.40
CA ILE A 12 -8.34 5.56 -5.37
C ILE A 12 -7.57 6.89 -5.41
N HIS A 13 -6.24 6.86 -5.33
CA HIS A 13 -5.38 8.05 -5.39
C HIS A 13 -5.63 8.91 -6.64
N ARG A 14 -6.01 8.32 -7.78
CA ARG A 14 -6.39 9.10 -8.98
C ARG A 14 -7.75 9.80 -8.87
N HIS A 15 -8.67 9.27 -8.07
CA HIS A 15 -10.05 9.78 -7.96
C HIS A 15 -10.26 10.65 -6.73
N ILE A 16 -9.42 10.52 -5.70
CA ILE A 16 -9.53 11.30 -4.47
C ILE A 16 -8.21 12.03 -4.17
N ASN A 17 -8.31 13.30 -3.79
CA ASN A 17 -7.17 14.16 -3.49
C ASN A 17 -6.78 14.12 -2.00
N VAL A 18 -6.92 12.95 -1.37
CA VAL A 18 -6.62 12.75 0.06
C VAL A 18 -5.50 11.72 0.23
N PRO A 19 -4.64 11.89 1.23
CA PRO A 19 -3.55 10.96 1.50
C PRO A 19 -4.08 9.57 1.90
N VAL A 20 -3.55 8.51 1.28
CA VAL A 20 -3.95 7.11 1.53
C VAL A 20 -2.86 6.38 2.29
N ILE A 21 -3.21 5.72 3.40
CA ILE A 21 -2.30 4.81 4.10
C ILE A 21 -2.71 3.38 3.75
N ALA A 22 -1.76 2.56 3.30
CA ALA A 22 -2.03 1.16 3.00
C ALA A 22 -1.73 0.30 4.23
N GLY A 23 -2.63 -0.59 4.59
CA GLY A 23 -2.44 -1.46 5.76
C GLY A 23 -3.20 -2.77 5.66
N GLY A 24 -2.64 -3.81 6.29
CA GLY A 24 -3.15 -5.18 6.24
C GLY A 24 -2.73 -5.93 4.96
N LEU A 25 -2.39 -7.21 5.12
CA LEU A 25 -2.00 -8.14 4.03
C LEU A 25 -0.76 -7.73 3.23
N ILE A 26 0.14 -6.94 3.83
CA ILE A 26 1.48 -6.66 3.28
C ILE A 26 2.41 -7.74 3.82
N LEU A 27 2.93 -8.58 2.92
CA LEU A 27 3.67 -9.79 3.28
C LEU A 27 5.17 -9.63 3.10
N ASP A 28 5.60 -8.81 2.14
CA ASP A 28 7.00 -8.61 1.80
C ASP A 28 7.34 -7.13 1.56
N LYS A 29 8.65 -6.82 1.43
CA LYS A 29 9.11 -5.47 1.11
C LYS A 29 8.65 -4.99 -0.26
N SER A 30 8.47 -5.90 -1.21
CA SER A 30 7.98 -5.57 -2.54
C SER A 30 6.56 -4.99 -2.50
N ASP A 31 5.69 -5.53 -1.63
CA ASP A 31 4.34 -4.99 -1.39
C ASP A 31 4.40 -3.57 -0.81
N VAL A 32 5.33 -3.31 0.12
CA VAL A 32 5.59 -1.98 0.70
C VAL A 32 5.96 -0.99 -0.41
N GLU A 33 6.98 -1.33 -1.21
CA GLU A 33 7.48 -0.50 -2.31
C GLU A 33 6.40 -0.25 -3.37
N ASN A 34 5.63 -1.28 -3.73
CA ASN A 34 4.54 -1.17 -4.70
C ASN A 34 3.39 -0.29 -4.19
N ALA A 35 3.05 -0.38 -2.90
CA ALA A 35 2.00 0.43 -2.30
C ALA A 35 2.39 1.91 -2.26
N LEU A 36 3.62 2.22 -1.81
CA LEU A 36 4.16 3.58 -1.82
C LEU A 36 4.22 4.15 -3.25
N SER A 37 4.76 3.39 -4.20
CA SER A 37 4.83 3.78 -5.62
C SER A 37 3.45 3.97 -6.27
N SER A 38 2.41 3.36 -5.71
CA SER A 38 1.03 3.48 -6.20
C SER A 38 0.30 4.70 -5.65
N GLY A 39 0.91 5.47 -4.76
CA GLY A 39 0.33 6.68 -4.17
C GLY A 39 -0.09 6.53 -2.71
N ALA A 40 0.32 5.46 -2.03
CA ALA A 40 0.20 5.43 -0.57
C ALA A 40 1.23 6.39 0.05
N VAL A 41 0.82 7.17 1.04
CA VAL A 41 1.71 8.07 1.79
C VAL A 41 2.40 7.37 2.97
N GLY A 42 1.91 6.19 3.35
CA GLY A 42 2.41 5.46 4.49
C GLY A 42 1.87 4.03 4.53
N ILE A 43 2.53 3.22 5.36
CA ILE A 43 2.25 1.79 5.48
C ILE A 43 1.98 1.46 6.95
N SER A 44 0.84 0.83 7.23
CA SER A 44 0.49 0.31 8.54
C SER A 44 0.61 -1.21 8.52
N THR A 45 1.67 -1.74 9.16
CA THR A 45 1.94 -3.18 9.21
C THR A 45 2.24 -3.64 10.63
N SER A 46 1.66 -4.78 11.00
CA SER A 46 1.99 -5.51 12.23
C SER A 46 3.13 -6.52 12.03
N SER A 47 3.62 -6.69 10.78
CA SER A 47 4.72 -7.59 10.46
C SER A 47 6.05 -6.96 10.87
N ARG A 48 6.67 -7.50 11.92
CA ARG A 48 7.98 -7.02 12.43
C ARG A 48 9.11 -7.19 11.43
N ASP A 49 8.99 -8.14 10.51
CA ASP A 49 10.00 -8.37 9.46
C ASP A 49 10.05 -7.22 8.43
N LEU A 50 9.01 -6.38 8.40
CA LEU A 50 8.87 -5.23 7.51
C LEU A 50 9.04 -3.89 8.21
N TRP A 51 9.36 -3.89 9.50
CA TRP A 51 9.69 -2.69 10.26
C TRP A 51 11.07 -2.15 9.88
#